data_AF-A0A662X539-F1
#
_entry.id   AF-A0A662X539-F1
#
_cell.length_a   1.000
_cell.length_b   1.000
_cell.length_c   1.000
_cell.angle_alpha   90.00
_cell.angle_beta   90.00
_cell.angle_gamma   90.00
#
_symmetry.space_group_name_H-M   'P 1'
#
loop_
_entity.id
_entity.type
_entity.pdbx_description
1 polymer ?
#
loop_
_entity_poly.entity_id
_entity_poly.type
_entity_poly.pdbx_seq_one_letter_code
_entity_poly.pdbx_strand_id
1 'polypeptide(L)' 'MAVGKFLRYYLDREPTVVASCAIGAVALALPLVVVPLRRSMGLPTDQYDGPKIPDFIKKSRGYLATPAAADEE' A
#
# COMPACT_ATOMS: atom_id res chain seq x y z
N MET A 1 -13.61 29.24 0.64
CA MET A 1 -14.85 28.90 -0.11
C MET A 1 -14.64 28.84 -1.65
N ALA A 2 -13.40 28.68 -2.15
CA ALA A 2 -13.11 28.52 -3.58
C ALA A 2 -13.00 27.05 -3.98
N VAL A 3 -12.32 26.23 -3.16
CA VAL A 3 -12.11 24.80 -3.39
C VAL A 3 -13.43 24.02 -3.47
N GLY A 4 -14.38 24.27 -2.56
CA GLY A 4 -15.69 23.60 -2.59
C GLY A 4 -16.53 23.94 -3.83
N LYS A 5 -16.44 25.18 -4.34
CA LYS A 5 -17.11 25.58 -5.59
C LYS A 5 -16.44 24.93 -6.81
N PHE A 6 -15.11 24.84 -6.81
CA PHE A 6 -14.33 24.15 -7.84
C PHE A 6 -14.66 22.66 -7.90
N LEU A 7 -14.66 21.96 -6.76
CA LEU A 7 -15.03 20.55 -6.68
C LEU A 7 -16.45 20.30 -7.18
N ARG A 8 -17.42 21.11 -6.75
CA ARG A 8 -18.81 20.97 -7.20
C ARG A 8 -18.94 21.16 -8.72
N TYR A 9 -18.27 22.16 -9.27
CA TYR A 9 -18.27 22.43 -10.71
C TYR A 9 -17.74 21.25 -11.54
N TYR A 10 -16.64 20.63 -11.11
CA TYR A 10 -16.06 19.48 -11.82
C TYR A 10 -16.85 18.19 -11.62
N LEU A 11 -17.44 17.98 -10.43
CA LEU A 11 -18.33 16.85 -10.17
C LEU A 11 -19.56 16.88 -11.08
N ASP A 12 -20.13 18.06 -11.32
CA ASP A 12 -21.33 18.20 -12.15
C ASP A 12 -21.02 18.05 -13.67
N ARG A 13 -19.82 18.45 -14.12
CA ARG A 13 -19.46 18.41 -15.56
C ARG A 13 -18.78 17.13 -16.02
N GLU A 14 -17.90 16.57 -15.20
CA GLU A 14 -17.08 15.41 -15.56
C GLU A 14 -17.09 14.35 -14.44
N PRO A 15 -18.27 13.83 -14.06
CA PRO A 15 -18.42 12.97 -12.89
C PRO A 15 -17.56 11.71 -12.98
N THR A 16 -17.44 11.12 -14.18
CA THR A 16 -16.65 9.90 -14.40
C THR A 16 -15.15 10.13 -14.18
N VAL A 17 -14.62 11.28 -14.61
CA VAL A 17 -13.19 11.61 -14.43
C VAL A 17 -12.89 11.80 -12.95
N VAL A 18 -13.73 12.58 -12.26
CA VAL A 18 -13.56 12.83 -10.82
C VAL A 18 -13.68 11.52 -10.03
N ALA A 19 -14.66 10.68 -10.33
CA ALA A 19 -14.82 9.37 -9.69
C ALA A 19 -13.60 8.47 -9.95
N SER A 20 -13.09 8.44 -11.18
CA SER A 20 -11.91 7.63 -11.53
C SER A 20 -10.66 8.07 -10.78
N CYS A 21 -10.41 9.38 -10.72
CA CYS A 21 -9.31 9.95 -9.94
C CYS A 21 -9.48 9.66 -8.44
N ALA A 22 -10.69 9.78 -7.90
CA ALA A 22 -10.97 9.49 -6.50
C ALA A 22 -10.72 8.01 -6.17
N ILE A 23 -11.24 7.09 -6.99
CA ILE A 23 -11.02 5.64 -6.84
C ILE A 23 -9.52 5.32 -6.92
N GLY A 24 -8.81 5.88 -7.90
CA GLY A 24 -7.37 5.71 -8.04
C GLY A 24 -6.60 6.22 -6.82
N ALA A 25 -6.92 7.42 -6.33
CA ALA A 25 -6.30 7.99 -5.14
C ALA A 25 -6.54 7.13 -3.89
N VAL A 26 -7.77 6.64 -3.70
CA VAL A 26 -8.10 5.72 -2.60
C VAL A 26 -7.31 4.43 -2.74
N ALA A 27 -7.29 3.81 -3.92
CA ALA A 27 -6.56 2.56 -4.16
C ALA A 27 -5.06 2.68 -3.85
N LEU A 28 -4.43 3.80 -4.21
CA LEU A 28 -3.03 4.08 -3.90
C LEU A 28 -2.79 4.34 -2.41
N ALA A 29 -3.74 4.97 -1.72
CA ALA A 29 -3.64 5.26 -0.29
C ALA A 29 -3.90 4.02 0.59
N LEU A 30 -4.70 3.06 0.12
CA LEU A 30 -5.10 1.89 0.91
C LEU A 30 -3.91 1.09 1.49
N PRO A 31 -2.87 0.71 0.73
CA PRO A 31 -1.73 -0.02 1.30
C PRO A 31 -0.99 0.74 2.40
N LEU A 32 -0.92 2.08 2.29
CA LEU A 32 -0.22 2.93 3.25
C LEU A 32 -0.92 2.98 4.62
N VAL A 33 -2.25 2.86 4.64
CA VAL A 33 -3.05 3.00 5.87
C VAL A 33 -3.58 1.66 6.37
N VAL A 34 -4.11 0.83 5.47
CA VAL A 34 -4.78 -0.43 5.82
C VAL A 34 -3.80 -1.50 6.27
N VAL A 35 -2.62 -1.59 5.65
CA VAL A 35 -1.61 -2.59 6.05
C VAL A 35 -1.14 -2.37 7.49
N PRO A 36 -0.65 -1.18 7.90
CA PRO A 36 -0.25 -0.97 9.29
C PRO A 36 -1.41 -1.12 10.28
N LEU A 37 -2.63 -0.69 9.90
CA LEU A 37 -3.83 -0.93 10.71
C LEU A 37 -4.07 -2.43 10.94
N ARG A 38 -4.04 -3.24 9.87
CA ARG A 38 -4.22 -4.70 9.96
C ARG A 38 -3.12 -5.37 10.78
N ARG A 39 -1.86 -4.91 10.65
CA ARG A 39 -0.75 -5.39 11.50
C ARG A 39 -0.99 -5.10 12.97
N SER A 40 -1.51 -3.92 13.32
CA SER A 40 -1.82 -3.55 14.71
C SER A 40 -2.91 -4.43 15.34
N MET A 41 -3.80 -4.98 14.50
CA MET A 41 -4.85 -5.91 14.92
C MET A 41 -4.41 -7.39 14.90
N GLY A 42 -3.15 -7.68 14.55
CA GLY A 42 -2.67 -9.05 14.40
C GLY A 42 -3.26 -9.80 13.20
N LEU A 43 -3.86 -9.10 12.23
CA LEU A 43 -4.45 -9.70 11.03
C LEU A 43 -3.36 -10.06 10.00
N PRO A 44 -3.55 -11.12 9.19
CA PRO A 44 -2.53 -11.59 8.24
C PRO A 44 -2.35 -10.61 7.07
N THR A 45 -1.14 -10.11 6.87
CA THR A 45 -0.75 -9.15 5.81
C THR A 45 0.22 -9.73 4.79
N ASP A 46 0.27 -11.06 4.66
CA ASP A 46 1.27 -11.77 3.83
C ASP A 46 1.20 -11.43 2.33
N GLN A 47 0.06 -10.91 1.86
CA GLN A 47 -0.10 -10.38 0.50
C GLN A 47 0.77 -9.15 0.21
N TYR A 48 1.15 -8.41 1.25
CA TYR A 48 1.98 -7.21 1.17
C TYR A 48 3.39 -7.45 1.72
N ASP A 49 3.51 -8.28 2.75
CA ASP A 49 4.77 -8.54 3.47
C ASP A 49 5.56 -9.73 2.91
N GLY A 50 4.93 -10.51 2.02
CA GLY A 50 5.45 -11.78 1.55
C GLY A 50 5.21 -12.92 2.55
N PRO A 51 5.53 -14.17 2.17
CA PRO A 51 5.29 -15.32 3.03
C PRO A 51 6.16 -15.28 4.29
N LYS A 52 5.51 -15.27 5.47
CA LYS A 52 6.16 -15.45 6.77
C LYS A 52 6.56 -16.91 6.95
N ILE A 53 7.69 -17.29 6.35
CA ILE A 53 8.24 -18.65 6.46
C ILE A 53 8.95 -18.78 7.83
N PRO A 54 8.56 -19.74 8.68
CA PRO A 54 9.26 -19.99 9.94
C PRO A 54 10.74 -20.32 9.69
N ASP A 55 11.63 -19.83 10.56
CA ASP A 55 13.08 -19.94 10.35
C ASP A 55 13.57 -21.38 10.22
N PHE A 56 12.91 -22.33 10.87
CA PHE A 56 13.24 -23.76 10.76
C PHE A 56 12.88 -24.39 9.40
N ILE A 57 12.00 -23.76 8.61
CA ILE A 57 11.61 -24.20 7.25
C ILE A 57 12.42 -23.47 6.17
N LYS A 58 13.08 -22.36 6.51
CA LYS A 58 13.99 -21.65 5.60
C LYS A 58 15.20 -22.54 5.29
N LYS A 59 15.07 -23.40 4.27
CA LYS A 59 16.17 -24.19 3.71
C LYS A 59 17.31 -23.24 3.42
N SER A 60 18.50 -23.49 3.99
CA SER A 60 19.68 -22.63 3.87
C SER A 60 19.86 -22.17 2.42
N ARG A 61 19.43 -20.94 2.12
CA ARG A 61 19.63 -20.35 0.79
C ARG A 61 21.07 -19.88 0.72
N GLY A 62 22.00 -20.84 0.64
CA GLY A 62 23.43 -20.62 0.77
C GLY A 62 24.02 -19.57 -0.18
N TYR A 63 23.41 -19.30 -1.33
CA TYR A 63 24.01 -18.49 -2.41
C TYR A 63 23.03 -17.51 -3.10
N LEU A 64 21.85 -17.28 -2.52
CA LEU A 64 20.83 -16.38 -3.10
C LEU A 64 20.49 -15.17 -2.21
N ALA A 65 21.26 -14.94 -1.14
CA ALA A 65 21.21 -13.67 -0.43
C ALA A 65 21.95 -12.63 -1.28
N THR A 66 21.21 -11.72 -1.93
CA THR A 66 21.81 -10.52 -2.53
C THR A 66 22.46 -9.72 -1.41
N PRO A 67 23.77 -9.42 -1.47
CA PRO A 67 24.42 -8.55 -0.50
C PRO A 67 24.09 -7.11 -0.88
N ALA A 68 22.95 -6.61 -0.43
CA ALA A 68 22.56 -5.21 -0.60
C ALA A 68 21.69 -4.76 0.59
N ALA A 69 22.24 -4.92 1.78
CA ALA A 69 21.84 -4.19 3.00
C ALA A 69 22.93 -4.34 4.09
N ALA A 70 24.18 -4.53 3.68
CA ALA A 70 25.28 -4.12 4.52
C ALA A 70 25.42 -2.61 4.30
N ASP A 71 25.52 -1.88 5.40
CA ASP A 71 25.85 -0.45 5.45
C ASP A 71 24.64 0.48 5.24
N GLU A 72 24.07 0.92 6.36
CA GLU A 72 23.95 2.35 6.72
C GLU A 72 23.41 2.45 8.15
N GLU A 73 24.36 2.62 9.09
CA GLU A 73 24.16 3.26 10.40
C GLU A 73 23.85 4.76 10.23
#